data_AF-A0A2H0VC70-F1
#
_entry.id   AF-A0A2H0VC70-F1
#
_cell.length_a   1.000
_cell.length_b   1.000
_cell.length_c   1.000
_cell.angle_alpha   90.00
_cell.angle_beta   90.00
_cell.angle_gamma   90.00
#
_symmetry.space_group_name_H-M   'P 1'
#
loop_
_entity.id
_entity.type
_entity.pdbx_description
1 polymer ?
#
loop_
_entity_poly.entity_id
_entity_poly.type
_entity_poly.pdbx_seq_one_letter_code
_entity_poly.pdbx_strand_id
1 'polypeptide(L)' 'MKFFLLDLLKKYDGKTVLIIGHRATQYALEYFINKTLLRQAVTTPWAWRPGWEYRLVRL' A
#
# COMPACT_ATOMS: atom_id res chain seq x y z
N MET A 1 2.36 -7.69 -5.22
CA MET A 1 2.21 -6.92 -3.96
C MET A 1 2.50 -7.77 -2.71
N LYS A 2 1.79 -8.87 -2.42
CA LYS A 2 2.01 -9.66 -1.19
C LYS A 2 3.48 -10.04 -0.93
N PHE A 3 4.17 -10.66 -1.89
CA PHE A 3 5.59 -11.01 -1.74
C PHE A 3 6.49 -9.78 -1.57
N PHE A 4 6.19 -8.70 -2.29
CA PHE A 4 6.90 -7.44 -2.14
C PHE A 4 6.79 -6.88 -0.72
N LEU A 5 5.60 -6.90 -0.10
CA LEU A 5 5.43 -6.46 1.30
C LEU A 5 6.19 -7.35 2.29
N LEU A 6 6.22 -8.67 2.06
CA LEU A 6 7.02 -9.59 2.87
C LEU A 6 8.52 -9.30 2.74
N ASP A 7 8.99 -8.99 1.53
CA ASP A 7 10.37 -8.58 1.29
C ASP A 7 10.70 -7.26 1.98
N LEU A 8 9.77 -6.30 2.00
CA LEU A 8 9.95 -5.05 2.74
C LEU A 8 10.12 -5.29 4.24
N LEU A 9 9.25 -6.11 4.85
CA LEU A 9 9.39 -6.49 6.26
C LEU A 9 10.70 -7.23 6.54
N LYS A 10 11.18 -8.07 5.61
CA LYS A 10 12.42 -8.82 5.80
C LYS A 10 13.67 -7.96 5.68
N LYS A 11 13.69 -7.01 4.74
CA LYS A 11 14.92 -6.29 4.33
C LYS A 11 14.97 -4.85 4.84
N TYR A 12 13.84 -4.26 5.17
CA TYR A 12 13.69 -2.83 5.47
C TYR A 12 12.83 -2.57 6.70
N ASP A 13 12.73 -3.51 7.64
CA ASP A 13 12.00 -3.31 8.91
C ASP A 13 12.53 -2.07 9.66
N GLY A 14 11.61 -1.28 10.22
CA GLY A 14 11.92 0.00 10.88
C GLY A 14 12.38 1.14 9.97
N LYS A 15 12.44 0.96 8.65
CA LYS A 15 12.81 2.02 7.69
C LYS A 15 11.59 2.63 7.00
N THR A 16 11.76 3.87 6.51
CA THR A 16 10.80 4.50 5.61
C THR A 16 11.18 4.18 4.16
N VAL A 17 10.22 3.66 3.38
CA VAL A 17 10.43 3.26 1.98
C VAL A 17 9.46 4.06 1.10
N LEU A 18 10.00 4.76 0.09
CA LEU A 18 9.20 5.43 -0.94
C LEU A 18 8.86 4.43 -2.06
N ILE A 19 7.57 4.32 -2.38
CA ILE A 19 7.07 3.50 -3.50
C ILE A 19 6.49 4.43 -4.56
N ILE A 20 7.07 4.42 -5.75
CA ILE A 20 6.56 5.15 -6.93
C ILE A 20 5.92 4.12 -7.87
N GLY A 21 4.67 4.36 -8.26
CA GLY A 21 3.95 3.45 -9.16
C GLY A 21 2.62 4.01 -9.61
N HIS A 22 1.87 3.19 -10.34
CA HIS A 22 0.54 3.55 -10.82
C HIS A 22 -0.52 3.47 -9.71
N ARG A 23 -1.73 3.97 -9.99
CA ARG A 23 -2.88 3.88 -9.08
C ARG A 23 -3.22 2.44 -8.68
N ALA A 24 -2.95 1.47 -9.55
CA ALA A 24 -3.07 0.04 -9.24
C ALA A 24 -2.17 -0.41 -8.07
N THR A 25 -0.98 0.18 -7.92
CA THR A 25 -0.09 -0.05 -6.77
C THR A 25 -0.76 0.42 -5.49
N GLN A 26 -1.36 1.61 -5.51
CA GLN A 26 -2.08 2.18 -4.37
C GLN A 26 -3.28 1.30 -3.98
N TYR A 27 -4.08 0.82 -4.93
CA TYR A 27 -5.18 -0.11 -4.63
C TYR A 27 -4.71 -1.39 -3.94
N ALA A 28 -3.57 -1.94 -4.37
CA ALA A 28 -3.01 -3.12 -3.75
C ALA A 28 -2.53 -2.82 -2.31
N LEU A 29 -1.97 -1.64 -2.05
CA LEU A 29 -1.60 -1.21 -0.69
C LEU A 29 -2.84 -1.05 0.21
N GLU A 30 -3.91 -0.41 -0.28
CA GLU A 30 -5.18 -0.31 0.43
C GLU A 30 -5.75 -1.69 0.81
N TYR A 31 -5.71 -2.64 -0.13
CA TYR A 31 -6.22 -3.98 0.09
C TYR A 31 -5.37 -4.76 1.11
N PHE A 32 -4.05 -4.79 0.93
CA PHE A 32 -3.19 -5.65 1.77
C PHE A 32 -2.94 -5.07 3.17
N ILE A 33 -2.80 -3.74 3.28
CA ILE A 33 -2.43 -3.06 4.53
C ILE A 33 -3.68 -2.60 5.29
N ASN A 34 -4.55 -1.81 4.65
CA ASN A 34 -5.74 -1.25 5.30
C ASN A 34 -6.95 -2.18 5.29
N LYS A 35 -6.85 -3.35 4.62
CA LYS A 35 -7.94 -4.32 4.45
C LYS A 35 -9.17 -3.75 3.73
N THR A 36 -8.99 -2.69 2.95
CA THR A 36 -10.04 -2.11 2.12
C THR A 36 -10.42 -3.09 1.01
N LEU A 37 -11.71 -3.38 0.83
CA LEU A 37 -12.16 -4.23 -0.26
C LEU A 37 -11.75 -3.64 -1.62
N LEU A 38 -11.28 -4.49 -2.53
CA LEU A 38 -10.78 -4.03 -3.83
C LEU A 38 -11.84 -3.22 -4.59
N ARG A 39 -13.11 -3.68 -4.56
CA ARG A 39 -14.24 -2.95 -5.14
C ARG A 39 -14.35 -1.53 -4.60
N GLN A 40 -14.24 -1.35 -3.28
CA GLN A 40 -14.32 -0.04 -2.66
C GLN A 40 -13.12 0.84 -3.04
N ALA A 41 -11.91 0.28 -3.04
CA ALA A 41 -10.69 1.01 -3.39
C ALA A 41 -10.75 1.58 -4.83
N VAL A 42 -11.30 0.81 -5.78
CA VAL A 42 -11.38 1.24 -7.19
C VAL A 42 -12.56 2.16 -7.50
N THR A 43 -13.67 2.07 -6.77
CA THR A 43 -14.87 2.89 -7.03
C THR A 43 -14.96 4.15 -6.19
N THR A 44 -14.18 4.28 -5.11
CA THR A 44 -14.20 5.49 -4.28
C THR A 44 -13.70 6.69 -5.10
N PRO A 45 -14.38 7.85 -5.02
CA PRO A 45 -13.93 9.07 -5.68
C PRO A 45 -12.47 9.39 -5.35
N TRP A 46 -11.72 9.77 -6.38
CA TRP A 46 -10.31 10.09 -6.21
C TRP A 46 -10.14 11.48 -5.61
N ALA A 47 -9.55 11.54 -4.42
CA ALA A 47 -9.10 12.78 -3.81
C ALA A 47 -7.59 12.90 -3.95
N TRP A 48 -7.13 13.75 -4.89
CA TRP A 48 -5.70 14.01 -5.07
C TRP A 48 -5.07 14.51 -3.77
N ARG A 49 -3.85 14.04 -3.51
CA ARG A 49 -2.98 14.44 -2.41
C ARG A 49 -1.53 14.15 -2.82
N PRO A 50 -0.53 14.78 -2.19
CA PRO A 50 0.88 14.64 -2.58
C PRO A 50 1.42 13.20 -2.41
N GLY A 51 0.84 12.41 -1.50
CA GLY A 51 1.23 11.02 -1.27
C GLY A 51 0.31 10.31 -0.29
N TRP A 52 0.58 9.02 -0.09
CA TRP A 52 -0.11 8.16 0.88
C TRP A 52 0.92 7.52 1.79
N GLU A 53 0.62 7.47 3.08
CA GLU A 53 1.43 6.80 4.07
C GLU A 53 0.75 5.51 4.50
N TYR A 54 1.56 4.46 4.64
CA TYR A 54 1.11 3.15 5.06
C TYR A 54 1.99 2.63 6.18
N ARG A 55 1.37 2.10 7.23
CA ARG A 55 2.09 1.41 8.31
C ARG A 55 2.05 -0.09 8.04
N LEU A 56 3.18 -0.63 7.61
CA LEU A 56 3.34 -2.07 7.42
C LEU A 56 3.74 -2.71 8.75
N VAL A 57 2.81 -3.45 9.36
CA VAL A 57 3.07 -4.29 10.53
C VAL A 57 3.28 -5.74 10.09
N ARG A 58 3.91 -6.57 10.92
CA ARG A 58 3.99 -8.01 10.65
C ARG A 58 2.57 -8.57 10.48
N LEU A 59 2.37 -9.27 9.37
CA LEU A 59 1.11 -9.90 8.97
C LEU A 59 0.73 -11.06 9.88
#